data_AF-A0A8T8WBE4-F1
#
_entry.id   AF-A0A8T8WBE4-F1
#
_cell.length_a   1.000
_cell.length_b   1.000
_cell.length_c   1.000
_cell.angle_alpha   90.00
_cell.angle_beta   90.00
_cell.angle_gamma   90.00
#
_symmetry.space_group_name_H-M   'P 1'
#
loop_
_entity.id
_entity.type
_entity.pdbx_description
1 polymer ?
#
loop_
_entity_poly.entity_id
_entity_poly.type
_entity_poly.pdbx_seq_one_letter_code
_entity_poly.pdbx_strand_id
1 'polypeptide(L)'
;MSRGDDHPAPGRDGDGRPDRGRDDDHPAPGRDTDAPPLLSVRDLRTQFPTAEGTVRAVDGASFDVYPGETVCLVGESGSGKTVACESITRLVDSPGEVVDGEVRFDDRDLLDRSERELRAVRGDRIAYVFQDPHGSLDPVYTVGEQVAEAVRDRNDVGKRAARERAVELLDRVGLPNPASRADDYPHQLSGGMKQRVAIAAALAGDPDLLIADEPTTALDVTIQAEILDLFAELGAEEGLATLFVTHDLGVVAGIADRVVVMYAGRVMERGPVTRVFERPAHPYTRGLLDSLPGRGGERIGGEPPEPLNQPAGCPFHPRCPHAVGECRSGDGPPLYGVDGGGDAACVFHDGVRDPTVLDSDPESNTEESDPDPEPNSEAEATTDGAPRGATREPDASASDADGGNR
;
A
#
# COMPACT_ATOMS: atom_id res chain seq x y z
N MET A 1 -46.92 -53.98 45.57
CA MET A 1 -47.68 -54.33 44.35
C MET A 1 -47.66 -53.10 43.46
N SER A 2 -47.06 -53.24 42.27
CA SER A 2 -47.05 -52.36 41.07
C SER A 2 -46.98 -50.84 41.29
N ARG A 3 -45.84 -50.13 41.21
CA ARG A 3 -44.92 -49.89 40.07
C ARG A 3 -45.66 -49.57 38.76
N GLY A 4 -45.80 -48.27 38.49
CA GLY A 4 -46.22 -47.69 37.21
C GLY A 4 -45.04 -46.94 36.58
N ASP A 5 -44.71 -47.39 35.38
CA ASP A 5 -44.15 -46.73 34.19
C ASP A 5 -43.51 -45.34 34.33
N ASP A 6 -42.18 -45.31 34.32
CA ASP A 6 -41.37 -44.17 33.87
C ASP A 6 -40.82 -44.48 32.47
N HIS A 7 -41.23 -43.68 31.48
CA HIS A 7 -40.66 -43.65 30.13
C HIS A 7 -39.29 -42.96 30.16
N PRO A 8 -38.21 -43.55 29.60
CA PRO A 8 -36.95 -42.85 29.42
C PRO A 8 -37.01 -41.96 28.18
N ALA A 9 -36.63 -40.70 28.34
CA ALA A 9 -36.40 -39.76 27.25
C ALA A 9 -35.19 -40.19 26.39
N PRO A 10 -35.19 -39.96 25.06
CA PRO A 10 -34.09 -40.28 24.19
C PRO A 10 -32.89 -39.35 24.40
N GLY A 11 -31.71 -39.88 24.11
CA GLY A 11 -30.40 -39.33 24.41
C GLY A 11 -30.14 -37.94 23.83
N ARG A 12 -29.32 -37.18 24.57
CA ARG A 12 -28.63 -36.00 24.07
C ARG A 12 -27.53 -36.48 23.13
N ASP A 13 -27.80 -36.43 21.84
CA ASP A 13 -26.75 -36.49 20.84
C ASP A 13 -25.90 -35.23 20.98
N GLY A 14 -24.62 -35.45 21.28
CA GLY A 14 -23.62 -34.40 21.35
C GLY A 14 -23.45 -33.77 19.98
N ASP A 15 -23.64 -32.46 19.91
CA ASP A 15 -23.22 -31.63 18.80
C ASP A 15 -21.68 -31.59 18.79
N GLY A 16 -21.09 -32.61 18.18
CA GLY A 16 -19.68 -32.69 17.85
C GLY A 16 -19.38 -31.72 16.73
N ARG A 17 -19.21 -30.44 17.08
CA ARG A 17 -18.50 -29.48 16.22
C ARG A 17 -17.08 -30.00 16.02
N PRO A 18 -16.61 -30.26 14.78
CA PRO A 18 -15.22 -30.60 14.59
C PRO A 18 -14.38 -29.36 14.91
N ASP A 19 -13.61 -29.49 15.98
CA ASP A 19 -12.47 -28.65 16.31
C ASP A 19 -11.49 -28.71 15.13
N ARG A 20 -11.56 -27.73 14.23
CA ARG A 20 -10.56 -27.53 13.18
C ARG A 20 -9.40 -26.80 13.82
N GLY A 21 -8.53 -27.56 14.48
CA GLY A 21 -7.19 -27.11 14.80
C GLY A 21 -6.54 -26.62 13.52
N ARG A 22 -6.18 -25.33 13.48
CA ARG A 22 -5.20 -24.84 12.52
C ARG A 22 -3.87 -25.45 12.96
N ASP A 23 -3.38 -26.39 12.18
CA ASP A 23 -2.00 -26.84 12.25
C ASP A 23 -1.13 -25.67 11.75
N ASP A 24 -0.59 -24.92 12.71
CA ASP A 24 0.45 -23.91 12.54
C ASP A 24 1.78 -24.60 12.18
N ASP A 25 1.99 -24.98 10.91
CA ASP A 25 3.33 -25.25 10.33
C ASP A 25 3.24 -25.63 8.84
N HIS A 26 2.90 -24.67 7.96
CA HIS A 26 3.13 -24.83 6.52
C HIS A 26 3.88 -23.61 5.97
N PRO A 27 5.18 -23.72 5.66
CA PRO A 27 5.81 -22.75 4.78
C PRO A 27 5.15 -22.89 3.41
N ALA A 28 4.50 -21.82 2.94
CA ALA A 28 3.98 -21.78 1.59
C ALA A 28 5.12 -22.11 0.60
N PRO A 29 4.93 -23.09 -0.32
CA PRO A 29 5.97 -23.42 -1.28
C PRO A 29 6.20 -22.20 -2.17
N GLY A 30 7.46 -21.75 -2.25
CA GLY A 30 7.87 -20.68 -3.16
C GLY A 30 7.37 -20.98 -4.57
N ARG A 31 6.47 -20.14 -5.07
CA ARG A 31 5.92 -20.22 -6.42
C ARG A 31 7.06 -20.09 -7.43
N ASP A 32 6.93 -20.80 -8.54
CA ASP A 32 7.98 -20.99 -9.55
C ASP A 32 8.44 -19.64 -10.13
N THR A 33 9.55 -19.09 -9.61
CA THR A 33 10.13 -17.79 -10.04
C THR A 33 10.77 -17.85 -11.43
N ASP A 34 10.72 -18.99 -12.10
CA ASP A 34 11.22 -19.18 -13.46
C ASP A 34 10.25 -18.63 -14.53
N ALA A 35 8.98 -18.36 -14.17
CA ALA A 35 8.05 -17.67 -15.06
C ALA A 35 8.31 -16.15 -15.07
N PRO A 36 8.16 -15.46 -16.21
CA PRO A 36 8.29 -14.00 -16.25
C PRO A 36 7.23 -13.34 -15.36
N PRO A 37 7.52 -12.16 -14.77
CA PRO A 37 6.56 -11.45 -13.94
C PRO A 37 5.35 -11.02 -14.76
N LEU A 38 4.15 -11.13 -14.17
CA LEU A 38 2.91 -10.64 -14.78
C LEU A 38 2.89 -9.11 -14.79
N LEU A 39 3.30 -8.49 -13.68
CA LEU A 39 3.52 -7.05 -13.57
C LEU A 39 4.97 -6.80 -13.18
N SER A 40 5.63 -5.91 -13.92
CA SER A 40 6.99 -5.47 -13.66
C SER A 40 7.06 -3.95 -13.62
N VAL A 41 7.40 -3.41 -12.45
CA VAL A 41 7.55 -1.97 -12.20
C VAL A 41 9.03 -1.66 -12.05
N ARG A 42 9.54 -0.69 -12.81
CA ARG A 42 10.96 -0.32 -12.84
C ARG A 42 11.12 1.20 -12.75
N ASP A 43 11.89 1.64 -11.77
CA ASP A 43 12.21 3.05 -11.48
C ASP A 43 11.01 4.01 -11.63
N LEU A 44 9.82 3.60 -11.16
CA LEU A 44 8.60 4.38 -11.33
C LEU A 44 8.72 5.71 -10.56
N ARG A 45 8.52 6.83 -11.25
CA ARG A 45 8.55 8.18 -10.67
C ARG A 45 7.26 8.93 -10.99
N THR A 46 6.58 9.34 -9.93
CA THR A 46 5.32 10.10 -10.02
C THR A 46 5.41 11.33 -9.14
N GLN A 47 5.11 12.48 -9.73
CA GLN A 47 5.21 13.76 -9.04
C GLN A 47 3.94 14.60 -9.19
N PHE A 48 3.76 15.53 -8.26
CA PHE A 48 2.68 16.51 -8.27
C PHE A 48 3.30 17.92 -8.23
N PRO A 49 3.19 18.71 -9.32
CA PRO A 49 3.57 20.11 -9.31
C PRO A 49 2.56 20.91 -8.48
N THR A 50 3.07 21.66 -7.51
CA THR A 50 2.30 22.58 -6.67
C THR A 50 2.86 23.99 -6.82
N ALA A 51 2.18 24.98 -6.22
CA ALA A 51 2.68 26.37 -6.22
C ALA A 51 3.97 26.53 -5.41
N GLU A 52 4.22 25.65 -4.44
CA GLU A 52 5.35 25.72 -3.50
C GLU A 52 6.54 24.85 -3.92
N GLY A 53 6.34 23.93 -4.86
CA GLY A 53 7.38 23.03 -5.35
C GLY A 53 6.79 21.78 -5.99
N THR A 54 7.63 20.76 -6.14
CA THR A 54 7.21 19.49 -6.75
C THR A 54 7.27 18.40 -5.69
N VAL A 55 6.12 17.81 -5.38
CA VAL A 55 6.04 16.66 -4.48
C VAL A 55 6.36 15.40 -5.26
N ARG A 56 7.39 14.66 -4.86
CA ARG A 56 7.72 13.34 -5.42
C ARG A 56 7.01 12.28 -4.62
N ALA A 57 5.81 11.91 -5.06
CA ALA A 57 4.96 10.95 -4.35
C ALA A 57 5.45 9.51 -4.53
N VAL A 58 6.06 9.20 -5.67
CA VAL A 58 6.79 7.95 -5.94
C VAL A 58 8.12 8.33 -6.57
N ASP A 59 9.23 7.81 -6.05
CA ASP A 59 10.59 8.24 -6.43
C ASP A 59 11.52 7.05 -6.65
N GLY A 60 11.27 6.31 -7.73
CA GLY A 60 12.10 5.18 -8.16
C GLY A 60 11.63 3.82 -7.64
N ALA A 61 10.32 3.63 -7.49
CA ALA A 61 9.77 2.36 -7.02
C ALA A 61 9.99 1.26 -8.05
N SER A 62 10.52 0.11 -7.59
CA SER A 62 10.76 -1.07 -8.43
C SER A 62 10.33 -2.34 -7.71
N PHE A 63 9.49 -3.15 -8.33
CA PHE A 63 9.08 -4.47 -7.84
C PHE A 63 8.39 -5.27 -8.94
N ASP A 64 8.16 -6.55 -8.67
CA ASP A 64 7.48 -7.48 -9.57
C ASP A 64 6.35 -8.18 -8.83
N VAL A 65 5.30 -8.51 -9.59
CA VAL A 65 4.19 -9.40 -9.19
C VAL A 65 4.13 -10.55 -10.20
N TYR A 66 4.29 -11.77 -9.73
CA TYR A 66 4.22 -12.99 -10.53
C TYR A 66 2.77 -13.50 -10.67
N PRO A 67 2.46 -14.32 -11.68
CA PRO A 67 1.14 -14.93 -11.82
C PRO A 67 0.71 -15.66 -10.54
N GLY A 68 -0.53 -15.40 -10.09
CA GLY A 68 -1.10 -15.95 -8.86
C GLY A 68 -0.53 -15.38 -7.55
N GLU A 69 0.57 -14.64 -7.58
CA GLU A 69 1.25 -14.10 -6.39
C GLU A 69 0.44 -12.99 -5.72
N THR A 70 0.36 -13.03 -4.39
CA THR A 70 -0.09 -11.91 -3.58
C THR A 70 1.11 -11.12 -3.06
N VAL A 71 1.28 -9.92 -3.59
CA VAL A 71 2.28 -8.95 -3.13
C VAL A 71 1.59 -7.88 -2.30
N CYS A 72 2.00 -7.72 -1.05
CA CYS A 72 1.52 -6.63 -0.19
C CYS A 72 2.41 -5.40 -0.30
N LEU A 73 1.82 -4.25 -0.65
CA LEU A 73 2.48 -2.95 -0.62
C LEU A 73 2.13 -2.24 0.69
N VAL A 74 3.12 -2.03 1.55
CA VAL A 74 2.92 -1.58 2.94
C VAL A 74 3.72 -0.34 3.29
N GLY A 75 3.31 0.37 4.33
CA GLY A 75 4.01 1.56 4.84
C GLY A 75 3.07 2.55 5.52
N GLU A 76 3.63 3.55 6.18
CA GLU A 76 2.88 4.64 6.84
C GLU A 76 1.97 5.39 5.84
N SER A 77 0.95 6.07 6.35
CA SER A 77 0.13 6.96 5.51
C SER A 77 1.00 8.01 4.82
N GLY A 78 0.71 8.30 3.55
CA GLY A 78 1.49 9.24 2.74
C GLY A 78 2.82 8.67 2.19
N SER A 79 3.12 7.38 2.36
CA SER A 79 4.35 6.78 1.81
C SER A 79 4.37 6.57 0.28
N GLY A 80 3.27 6.89 -0.43
CA GLY A 80 3.18 6.81 -1.89
C GLY A 80 2.51 5.55 -2.45
N LYS A 81 1.92 4.68 -1.61
CA LYS A 81 1.36 3.39 -2.04
C LYS A 81 0.19 3.51 -3.03
N THR A 82 -0.82 4.30 -2.69
CA THR A 82 -1.97 4.59 -3.57
C THR A 82 -1.50 5.21 -4.89
N VAL A 83 -0.63 6.22 -4.81
CA VAL A 83 -0.08 6.87 -6.01
C VAL A 83 0.70 5.87 -6.88
N ALA A 84 1.45 4.93 -6.30
CA ALA A 84 2.12 3.89 -7.07
C ALA A 84 1.12 3.00 -7.83
N CYS A 85 0.02 2.62 -7.18
CA CYS A 85 -1.05 1.81 -7.79
C CYS A 85 -1.81 2.56 -8.90
N GLU A 86 -2.14 3.83 -8.67
CA GLU A 86 -2.74 4.71 -9.67
C GLU A 86 -1.77 4.95 -10.84
N SER A 87 -0.46 5.05 -10.57
CA SER A 87 0.56 5.23 -11.61
C SER A 87 0.67 4.00 -12.51
N ILE A 88 0.71 2.80 -11.92
CA ILE A 88 0.71 1.52 -12.64
C ILE A 88 -0.47 1.44 -13.59
N THR A 89 -1.65 1.84 -13.13
CA THR A 89 -2.88 1.79 -13.93
C THR A 89 -3.13 3.06 -14.71
N ARG A 90 -2.25 4.07 -14.66
CA ARG A 90 -2.42 5.41 -15.28
C ARG A 90 -3.74 6.12 -14.90
N LEU A 91 -4.15 5.96 -13.65
CA LEU A 91 -5.31 6.62 -13.03
C LEU A 91 -4.92 7.82 -12.14
N VAL A 92 -3.64 8.21 -12.12
CA VAL A 92 -3.17 9.40 -11.37
C VAL A 92 -3.94 10.64 -11.84
N ASP A 93 -4.60 11.31 -10.90
CA ASP A 93 -5.35 12.52 -11.17
C ASP A 93 -4.45 13.73 -11.39
N SER A 94 -4.88 14.64 -12.26
CA SER A 94 -4.26 15.96 -12.42
C SER A 94 -4.23 16.71 -11.08
N PRO A 95 -3.12 17.35 -10.69
CA PRO A 95 -1.95 17.68 -11.51
C PRO A 95 -0.84 16.62 -11.53
N GLY A 96 -1.06 15.44 -10.99
CA GLY A 96 -0.06 14.38 -10.92
C GLY A 96 0.37 13.87 -12.30
N GLU A 97 1.66 13.54 -12.42
CA GLU A 97 2.26 13.04 -13.65
C GLU A 97 3.29 11.95 -13.35
N VAL A 98 3.25 10.87 -14.15
CA VAL A 98 4.32 9.87 -14.20
C VAL A 98 5.40 10.44 -15.11
N VAL A 99 6.58 10.71 -14.55
CA VAL A 99 7.65 11.45 -15.23
C VAL A 99 8.80 10.56 -15.68
N ASP A 100 8.93 9.37 -15.10
CA ASP A 100 9.94 8.39 -15.48
C ASP A 100 9.55 6.99 -15.00
N GLY A 101 10.28 6.00 -15.50
CA GLY A 101 10.13 4.59 -15.19
C GLY A 101 9.36 3.82 -16.25
N GLU A 102 9.10 2.55 -15.94
CA GLU A 102 8.48 1.60 -16.84
C GLU A 102 7.55 0.65 -16.09
N VAL A 103 6.38 0.39 -16.67
CA VAL A 103 5.38 -0.51 -16.09
C VAL A 103 4.96 -1.52 -17.15
N ARG A 104 5.56 -2.71 -17.12
CA ARG A 104 5.18 -3.80 -18.02
C ARG A 104 4.13 -4.69 -17.38
N PHE A 105 3.02 -4.91 -18.09
CA PHE A 105 2.05 -5.95 -17.77
C PHE A 105 2.02 -6.96 -18.91
N ASP A 106 2.31 -8.23 -18.61
CA ASP A 106 2.40 -9.32 -19.60
C ASP A 106 3.33 -8.93 -20.78
N ASP A 107 4.53 -8.46 -20.44
CA ASP A 107 5.58 -7.94 -21.34
C ASP A 107 5.20 -6.72 -22.20
N ARG A 108 4.10 -6.03 -21.85
CA ARG A 108 3.68 -4.80 -22.54
C ARG A 108 3.78 -3.62 -21.61
N ASP A 109 4.61 -2.64 -21.97
CA ASP A 109 4.63 -1.36 -21.25
C ASP A 109 3.27 -0.68 -21.36
N LEU A 110 2.72 -0.28 -20.21
CA LEU A 110 1.46 0.44 -20.03
C LEU A 110 1.64 1.96 -20.13
N LEU A 111 2.83 2.48 -19.81
CA LEU A 111 3.10 3.92 -19.83
C LEU A 111 3.05 4.48 -21.25
N ASP A 112 3.57 3.73 -22.21
CA ASP A 112 3.60 4.09 -23.64
C ASP A 112 2.30 3.78 -24.42
N ARG A 113 1.24 3.33 -23.75
CA ARG A 113 -0.03 2.95 -24.42
C ARG A 113 -0.95 4.12 -24.68
N SER A 114 -1.71 4.01 -25.77
CA SER A 114 -2.84 4.90 -26.00
C SER A 114 -3.97 4.60 -25.01
N GLU A 115 -4.81 5.60 -24.73
CA GLU A 115 -5.98 5.44 -23.87
C GLU A 115 -6.94 4.33 -24.35
N ARG A 116 -7.00 4.08 -25.67
CA ARG A 116 -7.80 2.96 -26.23
C ARG A 116 -7.23 1.60 -25.84
N GLU A 117 -5.91 1.44 -25.89
CA GLU A 117 -5.25 0.19 -25.49
C GLU A 117 -5.36 -0.01 -23.97
N LEU A 118 -5.22 1.05 -23.18
CA LEU A 118 -5.41 0.98 -21.73
C LEU A 118 -6.83 0.54 -21.35
N ARG A 119 -7.86 1.06 -22.02
CA ARG A 119 -9.25 0.65 -21.81
C ARG A 119 -9.51 -0.83 -22.12
N ALA A 120 -8.73 -1.43 -23.02
CA ALA A 120 -8.84 -2.85 -23.35
C ALA A 120 -8.16 -3.75 -22.30
N VAL A 121 -7.32 -3.18 -21.42
CA VAL A 121 -6.64 -3.92 -20.35
C VAL A 121 -7.30 -3.64 -18.99
N ARG A 122 -7.67 -2.38 -18.72
CA ARG A 122 -8.35 -1.95 -17.49
C ARG A 122 -9.75 -2.53 -17.40
N GLY A 123 -10.04 -3.18 -16.28
CA GLY A 123 -11.30 -3.84 -15.99
C GLY A 123 -11.54 -5.14 -16.76
N ASP A 124 -10.62 -5.55 -17.63
CA ASP A 124 -10.65 -6.85 -18.31
C ASP A 124 -9.54 -7.75 -17.75
N ARG A 125 -8.28 -7.33 -17.89
CA ARG A 125 -7.11 -8.07 -17.38
C ARG A 125 -6.53 -7.50 -16.10
N ILE A 126 -6.68 -6.20 -15.86
CA ILE A 126 -6.27 -5.52 -14.63
C ILE A 126 -7.51 -4.91 -13.98
N ALA A 127 -7.90 -5.41 -12.82
CA ALA A 127 -8.99 -4.86 -12.04
C ALA A 127 -8.47 -4.00 -10.87
N TYR A 128 -9.30 -3.05 -10.43
CA TYR A 128 -8.97 -2.15 -9.33
C TYR A 128 -10.12 -2.10 -8.33
N VAL A 129 -9.81 -2.30 -7.05
CA VAL A 129 -10.72 -2.07 -5.92
C VAL A 129 -10.20 -0.85 -5.16
N PHE A 130 -10.97 0.23 -5.21
CA PHE A 130 -10.61 1.52 -4.61
C PHE A 130 -10.82 1.53 -3.09
N GLN A 131 -10.11 2.45 -2.42
CA GLN A 131 -10.12 2.64 -0.96
C GLN A 131 -11.51 2.96 -0.39
N ASP A 132 -12.38 3.64 -1.14
CA ASP A 132 -13.76 3.94 -0.70
C ASP A 132 -14.81 3.21 -1.58
N PRO A 133 -15.36 2.07 -1.11
CA PRO A 133 -16.44 1.38 -1.83
C PRO A 133 -17.75 2.18 -1.86
N HIS A 134 -17.92 3.18 -0.98
CA HIS A 134 -19.12 4.02 -0.99
C HIS A 134 -19.12 4.98 -2.17
N GLY A 135 -17.95 5.53 -2.52
CA GLY A 135 -17.77 6.37 -3.69
C GLY A 135 -17.87 5.61 -5.01
N SER A 136 -17.58 4.31 -5.01
CA SER A 136 -17.57 3.50 -6.25
C SER A 136 -18.94 2.96 -6.68
N LEU A 137 -19.93 2.91 -5.79
CA LEU A 137 -21.27 2.41 -6.10
C LEU A 137 -22.26 3.56 -6.30
N ASP A 138 -22.93 3.57 -7.45
CA ASP A 138 -23.97 4.56 -7.74
C ASP A 138 -25.22 4.27 -6.87
N PRO A 139 -25.68 5.22 -6.02
CA PRO A 139 -26.80 5.01 -5.11
C PRO A 139 -28.16 4.89 -5.80
N VAL A 140 -28.28 5.24 -7.08
CA VAL A 140 -29.56 5.20 -7.83
C VAL A 140 -29.78 3.94 -8.63
N TYR A 141 -28.80 3.04 -8.72
CA TYR A 141 -28.91 1.73 -9.37
C TYR A 141 -28.83 0.60 -8.35
N THR A 142 -29.46 -0.54 -8.64
CA THR A 142 -29.32 -1.73 -7.79
C THR A 142 -27.91 -2.30 -7.93
N VAL A 143 -27.43 -2.99 -6.89
CA VAL A 143 -26.08 -3.55 -6.90
C VAL A 143 -25.90 -4.62 -7.99
N GLY A 144 -26.93 -5.40 -8.26
CA GLY A 144 -26.91 -6.38 -9.35
C GLY A 144 -26.87 -5.74 -10.73
N GLU A 145 -27.48 -4.57 -10.91
CA GLU A 145 -27.41 -3.83 -12.18
C GLU A 145 -26.00 -3.29 -12.44
N GLN A 146 -25.33 -2.77 -11.42
CA GLN A 146 -23.96 -2.26 -11.52
C GLN A 146 -22.95 -3.38 -11.81
N VAL A 147 -23.05 -4.53 -11.14
CA VAL A 147 -22.21 -5.69 -11.46
C VAL A 147 -22.53 -6.24 -12.87
N ALA A 148 -23.80 -6.30 -13.25
CA ALA A 148 -24.21 -6.76 -14.58
C ALA A 148 -23.82 -5.77 -15.70
N GLU A 149 -23.65 -4.48 -15.41
CA GLU A 149 -23.06 -3.50 -16.31
C GLU A 149 -21.58 -3.81 -16.54
N ALA A 150 -20.80 -4.00 -15.48
CA ALA A 150 -19.40 -4.39 -15.58
C ALA A 150 -19.22 -5.68 -16.41
N VAL A 151 -20.09 -6.68 -16.22
CA VAL A 151 -20.08 -7.91 -17.03
C VAL A 151 -20.33 -7.62 -18.51
N ARG A 152 -21.32 -6.78 -18.85
CA ARG A 152 -21.68 -6.46 -20.25
C ARG A 152 -20.66 -5.59 -20.96
N ASP A 153 -19.98 -4.73 -20.22
CA ASP A 153 -18.95 -3.85 -20.76
C ASP A 153 -17.67 -4.62 -21.14
N ARG A 154 -17.54 -5.87 -20.68
CA ARG A 154 -16.38 -6.74 -20.94
C ARG A 154 -16.73 -7.95 -21.81
N ASN A 155 -17.95 -8.47 -21.67
CA ASN A 155 -18.40 -9.67 -22.34
C ASN A 155 -19.56 -9.35 -23.30
N ASP A 156 -19.55 -9.97 -24.48
CA ASP A 156 -20.67 -9.87 -25.45
C ASP A 156 -21.85 -10.75 -25.02
N VAL A 157 -22.51 -10.35 -23.93
CA VAL A 157 -23.62 -11.09 -23.30
C VAL A 157 -24.88 -10.24 -23.18
N GLY A 158 -26.03 -10.87 -23.39
CA GLY A 158 -27.33 -10.22 -23.22
C GLY A 158 -27.65 -9.94 -21.75
N LYS A 159 -28.58 -9.00 -21.50
CA LYS A 159 -28.99 -8.56 -20.16
C LYS A 159 -29.31 -9.68 -19.17
N ARG A 160 -29.99 -10.75 -19.62
CA ARG A 160 -30.35 -11.89 -18.77
C ARG A 160 -29.11 -12.66 -18.30
N ALA A 161 -28.22 -12.99 -19.23
CA ALA A 161 -26.98 -13.70 -18.91
C ALA A 161 -26.06 -12.85 -18.03
N ALA A 162 -25.99 -11.53 -18.29
CA ALA A 162 -25.24 -10.61 -17.44
C ALA A 162 -25.76 -10.56 -15.99
N ARG A 163 -27.09 -10.58 -15.81
CA ARG A 163 -27.70 -10.61 -14.48
C ARG A 163 -27.47 -11.95 -13.77
N GLU A 164 -27.54 -13.06 -14.49
CA GLU A 164 -27.19 -14.40 -13.96
C GLU A 164 -25.72 -14.41 -13.49
N ARG A 165 -24.80 -13.96 -14.33
CA ARG A 165 -23.37 -13.82 -13.99
C ARG A 165 -23.14 -12.86 -12.83
N ALA A 166 -23.87 -11.75 -12.75
CA ALA A 166 -23.76 -10.83 -11.62
C ALA A 166 -24.13 -11.50 -10.29
N VAL A 167 -25.20 -12.31 -10.26
CA VAL A 167 -25.57 -13.06 -9.06
C VAL A 167 -24.50 -14.10 -8.70
N GLU A 168 -23.91 -14.78 -9.69
CA GLU A 168 -22.77 -15.70 -9.46
C GLU A 168 -21.56 -14.98 -8.88
N LEU A 169 -21.22 -13.79 -9.39
CA LEU A 169 -20.09 -12.99 -8.87
C LEU A 169 -20.38 -12.51 -7.44
N LEU A 170 -21.61 -12.09 -7.15
CA LEU A 170 -22.03 -11.72 -5.80
C LEU A 170 -21.95 -12.93 -4.83
N ASP A 171 -22.30 -14.13 -5.29
CA ASP A 171 -22.15 -15.36 -4.52
C ASP A 171 -20.67 -15.70 -4.28
N ARG A 172 -19.84 -15.59 -5.33
CA ARG A 172 -18.39 -15.83 -5.30
C ARG A 172 -17.67 -14.97 -4.27
N VAL A 173 -18.06 -13.70 -4.13
CA VAL A 173 -17.51 -12.81 -3.10
C VAL A 173 -18.16 -13.00 -1.72
N GLY A 174 -18.96 -14.03 -1.51
CA GLY A 174 -19.60 -14.34 -0.24
C GLY A 174 -20.72 -13.39 0.18
N LEU A 175 -21.40 -12.70 -0.75
CA LEU A 175 -22.54 -11.85 -0.41
C LEU A 175 -23.73 -12.73 0.02
N PRO A 176 -24.31 -12.56 1.22
CA PRO A 176 -25.38 -13.42 1.69
C PRO A 176 -26.69 -13.19 0.93
N ASN A 177 -27.32 -14.27 0.46
CA ASN A 177 -28.54 -14.26 -0.35
C ASN A 177 -28.40 -13.42 -1.64
N PRO A 178 -27.40 -13.69 -2.48
CA PRO A 178 -26.99 -12.81 -3.58
C PRO A 178 -28.12 -12.58 -4.59
N ALA A 179 -28.94 -13.59 -4.87
CA ALA A 179 -30.09 -13.49 -5.77
C ALA A 179 -31.12 -12.43 -5.32
N SER A 180 -31.39 -12.33 -4.01
CA SER A 180 -32.28 -11.30 -3.48
C SER A 180 -31.57 -9.94 -3.33
N ARG A 181 -30.29 -9.97 -2.93
CA ARG A 181 -29.50 -8.75 -2.70
C ARG A 181 -29.15 -8.03 -3.99
N ALA A 182 -29.13 -8.71 -5.13
CA ALA A 182 -28.93 -8.10 -6.44
C ALA A 182 -29.96 -6.98 -6.76
N ASP A 183 -31.14 -7.02 -6.13
CA ASP A 183 -32.18 -5.99 -6.27
C ASP A 183 -32.13 -4.91 -5.19
N ASP A 184 -31.23 -5.03 -4.20
CA ASP A 184 -30.99 -3.99 -3.21
C ASP A 184 -30.18 -2.84 -3.83
N TYR A 185 -30.45 -1.63 -3.37
CA TYR A 185 -29.63 -0.45 -3.62
C TYR A 185 -28.46 -0.39 -2.61
N PRO A 186 -27.36 0.31 -2.93
CA PRO A 186 -26.22 0.43 -2.02
C PRO A 186 -26.59 0.88 -0.60
N HIS A 187 -27.52 1.83 -0.45
CA HIS A 187 -27.94 2.32 0.87
C HIS A 187 -28.65 1.28 1.76
N GLN A 188 -29.03 0.12 1.22
CA GLN A 188 -29.61 -1.01 1.97
C GLN A 188 -28.57 -2.04 2.45
N LEU A 189 -27.30 -1.85 2.09
CA LEU A 189 -26.20 -2.78 2.41
C LEU A 189 -25.29 -2.22 3.52
N SER A 190 -24.70 -3.13 4.31
CA SER A 190 -23.62 -2.78 5.25
C SER A 190 -22.34 -2.39 4.50
N GLY A 191 -21.37 -1.78 5.18
CA GLY A 191 -20.06 -1.44 4.59
C GLY A 191 -19.36 -2.67 3.98
N GLY A 192 -19.27 -3.77 4.73
CA GLY A 192 -18.71 -5.03 4.22
C GLY A 192 -19.45 -5.60 3.01
N MET A 193 -20.79 -5.52 2.99
CA MET A 193 -21.58 -5.94 1.83
C MET A 193 -21.29 -5.08 0.60
N LYS A 194 -21.12 -3.76 0.75
CA LYS A 194 -20.71 -2.87 -0.34
C LYS A 194 -19.31 -3.20 -0.85
N GLN A 195 -18.38 -3.48 0.05
CA GLN A 195 -17.03 -3.91 -0.31
C GLN A 195 -17.07 -5.19 -1.17
N ARG A 196 -17.85 -6.19 -0.75
CA ARG A 196 -18.06 -7.42 -1.54
C ARG A 196 -18.62 -7.11 -2.92
N VAL A 197 -19.64 -6.24 -3.02
CA VAL A 197 -20.18 -5.80 -4.32
C VAL A 197 -19.11 -5.13 -5.20
N ALA A 198 -18.27 -4.26 -4.63
CA ALA A 198 -17.19 -3.61 -5.36
C ALA A 198 -16.15 -4.63 -5.88
N ILE A 199 -15.78 -5.61 -5.05
CA ILE A 199 -14.91 -6.72 -5.46
C ILE A 199 -15.58 -7.55 -6.58
N ALA A 200 -16.87 -7.86 -6.47
CA ALA A 200 -17.60 -8.61 -7.49
C ALA A 200 -17.63 -7.87 -8.84
N ALA A 201 -17.81 -6.55 -8.82
CA ALA A 201 -17.73 -5.73 -10.03
C ALA A 201 -16.31 -5.73 -10.62
N ALA A 202 -15.27 -5.67 -9.78
CA ALA A 202 -13.88 -5.74 -10.22
C ALA A 202 -13.53 -7.10 -10.86
N LEU A 203 -14.10 -8.20 -10.34
CA LEU A 203 -13.91 -9.55 -10.86
C LEU A 203 -14.75 -9.87 -12.11
N ALA A 204 -15.60 -8.94 -12.58
CA ALA A 204 -16.52 -9.20 -13.68
C ALA A 204 -15.85 -9.50 -15.03
N GLY A 205 -14.61 -9.02 -15.21
CA GLY A 205 -13.78 -9.30 -16.40
C GLY A 205 -12.91 -10.55 -16.29
N ASP A 206 -12.99 -11.29 -15.18
CA ASP A 206 -12.07 -12.41 -14.88
C ASP A 206 -10.59 -12.01 -15.04
N PRO A 207 -10.12 -11.00 -14.27
CA PRO A 207 -8.81 -10.37 -14.44
C PRO A 207 -7.64 -11.30 -14.10
N ASP A 208 -6.47 -11.02 -14.69
CA ASP A 208 -5.22 -11.69 -14.34
C ASP A 208 -4.56 -11.04 -13.11
N LEU A 209 -4.75 -9.72 -12.95
CA LEU A 209 -4.21 -8.91 -11.85
C LEU A 209 -5.32 -8.10 -11.17
N LEU A 210 -5.39 -8.20 -9.84
CA LEU A 210 -6.23 -7.37 -9.00
C LEU A 210 -5.38 -6.43 -8.14
N ILE A 211 -5.59 -5.13 -8.28
CA ILE A 211 -5.02 -4.12 -7.39
C ILE A 211 -6.10 -3.75 -6.37
N ALA A 212 -5.84 -4.00 -5.09
CA ALA A 212 -6.76 -3.71 -4.01
C ALA A 212 -6.15 -2.67 -3.08
N ASP A 213 -6.63 -1.43 -3.18
CA ASP A 213 -6.08 -0.31 -2.42
C ASP A 213 -6.85 -0.11 -1.11
N GLU A 214 -6.24 -0.50 0.02
CA GLU A 214 -6.84 -0.44 1.35
C GLU A 214 -8.27 -1.04 1.42
N PRO A 215 -8.50 -2.26 0.88
CA PRO A 215 -9.85 -2.81 0.69
C PRO A 215 -10.56 -3.18 2.00
N THR A 216 -9.86 -3.09 3.13
CA THR A 216 -10.40 -3.38 4.46
C THR A 216 -10.46 -2.15 5.37
N THR A 217 -10.07 -0.97 4.88
CA THR A 217 -10.15 0.27 5.65
C THR A 217 -11.61 0.57 6.00
N ALA A 218 -11.84 1.09 7.22
CA ALA A 218 -13.16 1.44 7.75
C ALA A 218 -14.16 0.28 7.91
N LEU A 219 -13.71 -0.98 7.85
CA LEU A 219 -14.50 -2.16 8.19
C LEU A 219 -14.27 -2.57 9.65
N ASP A 220 -15.25 -3.26 10.25
CA ASP A 220 -15.05 -3.88 11.55
C ASP A 220 -14.14 -5.11 11.42
N VAL A 221 -13.48 -5.48 12.53
CA VAL A 221 -12.46 -6.55 12.57
C VAL A 221 -13.00 -7.89 12.06
N THR A 222 -14.30 -8.18 12.25
CA THR A 222 -14.88 -9.45 11.79
C THR A 222 -15.00 -9.45 10.29
N ILE A 223 -15.58 -8.40 9.72
CA ILE A 223 -15.72 -8.24 8.27
C ILE A 223 -14.36 -8.14 7.58
N GLN A 224 -13.40 -7.44 8.19
CA GLN A 224 -12.03 -7.39 7.67
C GLN A 224 -11.43 -8.79 7.52
N ALA A 225 -11.54 -9.65 8.54
CA ALA A 225 -11.06 -11.03 8.45
C ALA A 225 -11.75 -11.80 7.32
N GLU A 226 -13.06 -11.68 7.17
CA GLU A 226 -13.79 -12.37 6.09
C GLU A 226 -13.41 -11.87 4.69
N ILE A 227 -13.03 -10.59 4.54
CA ILE A 227 -12.54 -10.03 3.26
C ILE A 227 -11.13 -10.54 2.98
N LEU A 228 -10.26 -10.62 3.99
CA LEU A 228 -8.91 -11.17 3.83
C LEU A 228 -8.94 -12.65 3.44
N ASP A 229 -9.82 -13.43 4.06
CA ASP A 229 -10.04 -14.84 3.69
C ASP A 229 -10.48 -14.95 2.21
N LEU A 230 -11.39 -14.07 1.75
CA LEU A 230 -11.77 -14.00 0.34
C LEU A 230 -10.56 -13.74 -0.59
N PHE A 231 -9.70 -12.78 -0.26
CA PHE A 231 -8.49 -12.52 -1.07
C PHE A 231 -7.52 -13.70 -1.09
N ALA A 232 -7.35 -14.37 0.05
CA ALA A 232 -6.53 -15.56 0.15
C ALA A 232 -7.08 -16.71 -0.72
N GLU A 233 -8.39 -16.91 -0.72
CA GLU A 233 -9.08 -17.90 -1.57
C GLU A 233 -8.92 -17.57 -3.07
N LEU A 234 -9.15 -16.30 -3.47
CA LEU A 234 -8.98 -15.84 -4.85
C LEU A 234 -7.54 -16.07 -5.37
N GLY A 235 -6.53 -15.77 -4.54
CA GLY A 235 -5.13 -15.97 -4.91
C GLY A 235 -4.70 -17.45 -4.94
N ALA A 236 -5.19 -18.26 -4.01
CA ALA A 236 -4.78 -19.67 -3.87
C ALA A 236 -5.48 -20.60 -4.86
N GLU A 237 -6.80 -20.44 -5.05
CA GLU A 237 -7.61 -21.38 -5.83
C GLU A 237 -7.71 -20.98 -7.31
N GLU A 238 -7.70 -19.68 -7.60
CA GLU A 238 -7.99 -19.16 -8.95
C GLU A 238 -6.75 -18.62 -9.67
N GLY A 239 -5.61 -18.54 -8.99
CA GLY A 239 -4.37 -18.04 -9.57
C GLY A 239 -4.41 -16.55 -9.93
N LEU A 240 -5.28 -15.78 -9.27
CA LEU A 240 -5.36 -14.33 -9.41
C LEU A 240 -4.12 -13.67 -8.78
N ALA A 241 -3.32 -12.98 -9.58
CA ALA A 241 -2.24 -12.15 -9.04
C ALA A 241 -2.85 -10.95 -8.32
N THR A 242 -2.36 -10.63 -7.12
CA THR A 242 -2.92 -9.56 -6.30
C THR A 242 -1.83 -8.61 -5.82
N LEU A 243 -2.00 -7.32 -6.11
CA LEU A 243 -1.26 -6.24 -5.44
C LEU A 243 -2.16 -5.66 -4.35
N PHE A 244 -1.91 -6.07 -3.10
CA PHE A 244 -2.73 -5.68 -1.96
C PHE A 244 -2.07 -4.55 -1.19
N VAL A 245 -2.70 -3.36 -1.16
CA VAL A 245 -2.17 -2.20 -0.44
C VAL A 245 -2.81 -2.11 0.94
N THR A 246 -1.98 -1.94 1.96
CA THR A 246 -2.46 -1.73 3.32
C THR A 246 -1.43 -0.97 4.15
N HIS A 247 -1.89 -0.29 5.20
CA HIS A 247 -1.01 0.25 6.24
C HIS A 247 -0.93 -0.66 7.47
N ASP A 248 -1.74 -1.73 7.53
CA ASP A 248 -1.78 -2.68 8.64
C ASP A 248 -0.89 -3.89 8.34
N LEU A 249 0.28 -3.98 9.00
CA LEU A 249 1.17 -5.13 8.86
C LEU A 249 0.62 -6.39 9.54
N GLY A 250 -0.35 -6.28 10.45
CA GLY A 250 -0.97 -7.41 11.15
C GLY A 250 -1.74 -8.34 10.20
N VAL A 251 -2.34 -7.78 9.13
CA VAL A 251 -3.07 -8.58 8.14
C VAL A 251 -2.16 -9.20 7.08
N VAL A 252 -1.02 -8.56 6.80
CA VAL A 252 -0.10 -8.92 5.71
C VAL A 252 0.45 -10.34 5.89
N ALA A 253 0.77 -10.72 7.13
CA ALA A 253 1.30 -12.04 7.44
C ALA A 253 0.35 -13.21 7.07
N GLY A 254 -0.96 -12.94 7.01
CA GLY A 254 -1.96 -13.96 6.71
C GLY A 254 -2.28 -14.14 5.23
N ILE A 255 -1.90 -13.19 4.37
CA ILE A 255 -2.34 -13.16 2.95
C ILE A 255 -1.21 -13.03 1.94
N ALA A 256 -0.05 -12.50 2.32
CA ALA A 256 1.00 -12.15 1.38
C ALA A 256 1.96 -13.31 1.12
N ASP A 257 2.40 -13.47 -0.13
CA ASP A 257 3.60 -14.25 -0.43
C ASP A 257 4.86 -13.38 -0.22
N ARG A 258 4.78 -12.14 -0.72
CA ARG A 258 5.85 -11.14 -0.67
C ARG A 258 5.33 -9.80 -0.17
N VAL A 259 6.22 -9.04 0.45
CA VAL A 259 5.96 -7.69 0.92
C VAL A 259 6.92 -6.70 0.29
N VAL A 260 6.41 -5.50 0.01
CA VAL A 260 7.17 -4.33 -0.46
C VAL A 260 6.85 -3.19 0.50
N VAL A 261 7.86 -2.76 1.25
CA VAL A 261 7.76 -1.71 2.27
C VAL A 261 8.14 -0.39 1.63
N MET A 262 7.21 0.56 1.59
CA MET A 262 7.39 1.91 1.07
C MET A 262 7.51 2.96 2.17
N TYR A 263 8.40 3.92 1.98
CA TYR A 263 8.55 5.11 2.80
C TYR A 263 8.91 6.32 1.93
N ALA A 264 8.21 7.45 2.12
CA ALA A 264 8.47 8.70 1.40
C ALA A 264 8.62 8.52 -0.13
N GLY A 265 7.78 7.69 -0.74
CA GLY A 265 7.77 7.41 -2.17
C GLY A 265 8.77 6.36 -2.66
N ARG A 266 9.54 5.74 -1.76
CA ARG A 266 10.63 4.82 -2.10
C ARG A 266 10.43 3.44 -1.50
N VAL A 267 10.91 2.41 -2.19
CA VAL A 267 10.94 1.05 -1.64
C VAL A 267 12.13 0.92 -0.68
N MET A 268 11.85 0.68 0.59
CA MET A 268 12.86 0.56 1.64
C MET A 268 13.30 -0.89 1.85
N GLU A 269 12.39 -1.84 1.68
CA GLU A 269 12.66 -3.26 1.82
C GLU A 269 11.63 -4.06 1.03
N ARG A 270 12.05 -5.17 0.43
CA ARG A 270 11.14 -6.09 -0.25
C ARG A 270 11.64 -7.53 -0.16
N GLY A 271 10.74 -8.50 -0.06
CA GLY A 271 11.12 -9.90 0.03
C GLY A 271 9.96 -10.82 0.40
N PRO A 272 10.23 -12.12 0.61
CA PRO A 272 9.25 -13.07 1.16
C PRO A 272 8.70 -12.55 2.49
N VAL A 273 7.39 -12.68 2.71
CA VAL A 273 6.72 -12.15 3.92
C VAL A 273 7.37 -12.69 5.20
N THR A 274 7.66 -13.99 5.23
CA THR A 274 8.27 -14.67 6.39
C THR A 274 9.63 -14.07 6.72
N ARG A 275 10.47 -13.90 5.69
CA ARG A 275 11.82 -13.33 5.84
C ARG A 275 11.78 -11.90 6.36
N VAL A 276 10.91 -11.05 5.81
CA VAL A 276 10.82 -9.64 6.23
C VAL A 276 10.25 -9.52 7.65
N PHE A 277 9.29 -10.35 8.03
CA PHE A 277 8.67 -10.32 9.36
C PHE A 277 9.55 -10.89 10.47
N GLU A 278 10.38 -11.88 10.16
CA GLU A 278 11.27 -12.53 11.13
C GLU A 278 12.59 -11.78 11.30
N ARG A 279 13.15 -11.23 10.23
CA ARG A 279 14.50 -10.65 10.22
C ARG A 279 14.58 -9.30 9.48
N PRO A 280 13.71 -8.33 9.78
CA PRO A 280 13.62 -7.07 9.01
C PRO A 280 15.00 -6.42 8.83
N ALA A 281 15.36 -6.18 7.57
CA ALA A 281 16.68 -5.74 7.17
C ALA A 281 16.85 -4.22 7.18
N HIS A 282 15.74 -3.47 7.10
CA HIS A 282 15.76 -2.01 7.19
C HIS A 282 15.20 -1.54 8.55
N PRO A 283 15.85 -0.58 9.26
CA PRO A 283 15.38 -0.07 10.56
C PRO A 283 13.94 0.45 10.56
N TYR A 284 13.49 1.05 9.47
CA TYR A 284 12.08 1.43 9.28
C TYR A 284 11.12 0.23 9.35
N THR A 285 11.42 -0.84 8.60
CA THR A 285 10.60 -2.05 8.58
C THR A 285 10.53 -2.69 9.96
N ARG A 286 11.67 -2.70 10.67
CA ARG A 286 11.72 -3.15 12.06
C ARG A 286 10.81 -2.30 12.95
N GLY A 287 10.93 -0.99 12.89
CA GLY A 287 10.07 -0.08 13.65
C GLY A 287 8.57 -0.25 13.35
N LEU A 288 8.20 -0.54 12.09
CA LEU A 288 6.81 -0.86 11.73
C LEU A 288 6.32 -2.14 12.40
N LEU A 289 7.16 -3.18 12.44
CA LEU A 289 6.82 -4.47 13.07
C LEU A 289 6.78 -4.35 14.60
N ASP A 290 7.67 -3.58 15.21
CA ASP A 290 7.71 -3.35 16.66
C ASP A 290 6.52 -2.51 17.14
N SER A 291 5.96 -1.68 16.26
CA SER A 291 4.71 -0.95 16.49
C SER A 291 3.48 -1.86 16.54
N LEU A 292 3.58 -3.12 16.10
CA LEU A 292 2.43 -4.04 16.10
C LEU A 292 2.03 -4.45 17.53
N PRO A 293 0.72 -4.63 17.79
CA PRO A 293 0.26 -5.22 19.04
C PRO A 293 0.91 -6.59 19.27
N GLY A 294 1.51 -6.79 20.45
CA GLY A 294 2.22 -8.03 20.80
C GLY A 294 3.71 -8.06 20.46
N ARG A 295 4.26 -7.03 19.78
CA ARG A 295 5.70 -6.88 19.48
C ARG A 295 6.39 -5.70 20.17
N GLY A 296 5.73 -5.12 21.17
CA GLY A 296 6.24 -3.98 21.95
C GLY A 296 5.30 -2.79 21.90
N GLY A 297 4.61 -2.59 20.76
CA GLY A 297 3.71 -1.44 20.56
C GLY A 297 4.45 -0.10 20.57
N GLU A 298 5.76 -0.13 20.36
CA GLU A 298 6.61 1.04 20.39
C GLU A 298 6.47 1.79 19.06
N ARG A 299 5.96 3.02 19.13
CA ARG A 299 5.77 3.84 17.93
C ARG A 299 7.11 4.33 17.43
N ILE A 300 7.31 4.27 16.12
CA ILE A 300 8.46 4.89 15.46
C ILE A 300 8.51 6.39 15.83
N GLY A 301 9.60 6.81 16.47
CA GLY A 301 9.80 8.19 16.90
C GLY A 301 9.88 9.18 15.73
N GLY A 302 9.61 10.46 16.03
CA GLY A 302 9.64 11.56 15.06
C GLY A 302 8.45 11.60 14.10
N GLU A 303 8.44 12.60 13.21
CA GLU A 303 7.40 12.77 12.19
C GLU A 303 7.95 12.36 10.81
N PRO A 304 7.12 11.77 9.93
CA PRO A 304 7.50 11.53 8.54
C PRO A 304 7.98 12.83 7.87
N PRO A 305 8.95 12.76 6.93
CA PRO A 305 9.42 13.95 6.24
C PRO A 305 8.29 14.59 5.45
N GLU A 306 8.31 15.92 5.38
CA GLU A 306 7.37 16.66 4.56
C GLU A 306 7.57 16.30 3.07
N PRO A 307 6.49 15.99 2.32
CA PRO A 307 6.62 15.55 0.92
C PRO A 307 7.31 16.56 0.00
N LEU A 308 7.24 17.86 0.31
CA LEU A 308 7.90 18.94 -0.44
C LEU A 308 9.39 19.07 -0.10
N ASN A 309 9.81 18.66 1.10
CA ASN A 309 11.15 18.90 1.62
C ASN A 309 11.73 17.60 2.20
N GLN A 310 11.92 16.62 1.31
CA GLN A 310 12.53 15.36 1.69
C GLN A 310 14.04 15.53 1.96
N PRO A 311 14.58 14.84 2.98
CA PRO A 311 15.99 14.92 3.30
C PRO A 311 16.84 14.22 2.22
N ALA A 312 18.08 14.68 2.04
CA ALA A 312 19.04 14.01 1.16
C ALA A 312 19.42 12.61 1.68
N GLY A 313 19.84 11.73 0.78
CA GLY A 313 20.26 10.37 1.14
C GLY A 313 19.09 9.43 1.42
N CYS A 314 19.20 8.66 2.50
CA CYS A 314 18.14 7.78 2.97
C CYS A 314 17.00 8.63 3.56
N PRO A 315 15.75 8.51 3.08
CA PRO A 315 14.64 9.34 3.57
C PRO A 315 14.33 9.11 5.05
N PHE A 316 14.67 7.93 5.59
CA PHE A 316 14.42 7.56 6.98
C PHE A 316 15.54 7.98 7.94
N HIS A 317 16.69 8.47 7.45
CA HIS A 317 17.82 8.80 8.33
C HIS A 317 17.51 9.77 9.47
N PRO A 318 16.57 10.75 9.37
CA PRO A 318 16.25 11.62 10.50
C PRO A 318 15.56 10.92 11.66
N ARG A 319 14.92 9.76 11.41
CA ARG A 319 14.21 8.93 12.40
C ARG A 319 14.94 7.62 12.71
N CYS A 320 16.00 7.31 11.96
CA CYS A 320 16.73 6.06 12.09
C CYS A 320 17.69 6.11 13.29
N PRO A 321 17.56 5.20 14.27
CA PRO A 321 18.49 5.15 15.40
C PRO A 321 19.91 4.72 15.02
N HIS A 322 20.09 4.14 13.82
CA HIS A 322 21.38 3.66 13.31
C HIS A 322 21.93 4.57 12.19
N ALA A 323 21.46 5.81 12.06
CA ALA A 323 21.87 6.70 10.97
C ALA A 323 23.36 7.07 11.06
N VAL A 324 24.13 6.72 10.02
CA VAL A 324 25.54 7.12 9.83
C VAL A 324 25.67 8.28 8.83
N GLY A 325 26.89 8.81 8.64
CA GLY A 325 27.14 9.96 7.77
C GLY A 325 26.68 9.75 6.31
N GLU A 326 26.91 8.56 5.77
CA GLU A 326 26.55 8.19 4.39
C GLU A 326 25.04 8.16 4.16
N CYS A 327 24.25 7.93 5.21
CA CYS A 327 22.79 7.99 5.14
C CYS A 327 22.26 9.40 4.80
N ARG A 328 23.07 10.45 4.99
CA ARG A 328 22.64 11.86 4.94
C ARG A 328 22.96 12.55 3.61
N SER A 329 23.49 11.82 2.63
CA SER A 329 24.02 12.41 1.39
C SER A 329 23.63 11.62 0.14
N GLY A 330 23.64 12.30 -1.01
CA GLY A 330 23.33 11.72 -2.32
C GLY A 330 21.85 11.37 -2.50
N ASP A 331 21.59 10.45 -3.44
CA ASP A 331 20.24 9.97 -3.77
C ASP A 331 19.78 8.82 -2.85
N GLY A 332 20.53 8.50 -1.79
CA GLY A 332 20.23 7.39 -0.88
C GLY A 332 20.76 6.04 -1.34
N PRO A 333 20.77 5.03 -0.45
CA PRO A 333 21.24 3.69 -0.78
C PRO A 333 20.34 3.02 -1.83
N PRO A 334 20.91 2.35 -2.85
CA PRO A 334 20.13 1.46 -3.71
C PRO A 334 19.63 0.24 -2.91
N LEU A 335 18.75 -0.54 -3.52
CA LEU A 335 18.35 -1.85 -3.00
C LEU A 335 19.54 -2.81 -3.06
N TYR A 336 20.03 -3.24 -1.90
CA TYR A 336 21.04 -4.28 -1.77
C TYR A 336 20.38 -5.61 -1.43
N GLY A 337 20.87 -6.70 -2.00
CA GLY A 337 20.42 -8.05 -1.64
C GLY A 337 20.76 -8.37 -0.19
N VAL A 338 19.83 -9.01 0.53
CA VAL A 338 20.01 -9.34 1.95
C VAL A 338 20.06 -10.85 2.17
N ASP A 339 20.78 -11.27 3.21
CA ASP A 339 20.89 -12.67 3.58
C ASP A 339 19.53 -13.29 3.89
N GLY A 340 19.28 -14.47 3.31
CA GLY A 340 17.99 -15.17 3.41
C GLY A 340 16.94 -14.69 2.40
N GLY A 341 17.30 -13.80 1.48
CA GLY A 341 16.47 -13.39 0.34
C GLY A 341 15.76 -12.05 0.54
N GLY A 342 15.52 -11.36 -0.58
CA GLY A 342 14.97 -10.01 -0.61
C GLY A 342 16.05 -8.94 -0.78
N ASP A 343 15.60 -7.69 -0.76
CA ASP A 343 16.47 -6.51 -0.89
C ASP A 343 16.09 -5.43 0.13
N ALA A 344 17.06 -4.63 0.57
CA ALA A 344 16.84 -3.47 1.43
C ALA A 344 17.67 -2.25 0.99
N ALA A 345 17.06 -1.08 1.05
CA ALA A 345 17.69 0.21 0.76
C ALA A 345 18.41 0.73 2.02
N CYS A 346 19.48 0.04 2.43
CA CYS A 346 20.23 0.39 3.64
C CYS A 346 21.74 0.25 3.43
N VAL A 347 22.52 1.25 3.87
CA VAL A 347 23.99 1.24 3.76
C VAL A 347 24.68 0.14 4.56
N PHE A 348 23.97 -0.53 5.47
CA PHE A 348 24.48 -1.68 6.23
C PHE A 348 24.52 -2.98 5.42
N HIS A 349 23.88 -3.01 4.24
CA HIS A 349 23.88 -4.16 3.34
C HIS A 349 24.75 -3.94 2.09
N ASP A 350 25.63 -2.94 2.11
CA ASP A 350 26.52 -2.60 0.99
C ASP A 350 27.72 -3.57 0.82
N GLY A 351 27.84 -4.57 1.70
CA GLY A 351 28.94 -5.53 1.76
C GLY A 351 30.21 -5.01 2.44
N VAL A 352 30.21 -3.78 2.95
CA VAL A 352 31.33 -3.17 3.68
C VAL A 352 31.04 -3.14 5.18
N ARG A 353 29.82 -2.81 5.58
CA ARG A 353 29.42 -2.70 6.98
C ARG A 353 28.86 -4.02 7.53
N ASP A 354 28.91 -4.17 8.85
CA ASP A 354 28.30 -5.30 9.55
C ASP A 354 26.80 -5.04 9.76
N PRO A 355 25.90 -5.81 9.11
CA PRO A 355 24.47 -5.63 9.26
C PRO A 355 23.95 -6.07 10.64
N THR A 356 24.72 -6.82 11.44
CA THR A 356 24.31 -7.25 12.79
C THR A 356 24.23 -6.08 13.77
N VAL A 357 24.84 -4.93 13.45
CA VAL A 357 24.66 -3.68 14.21
C VAL A 357 23.19 -3.23 14.23
N LEU A 358 22.41 -3.62 13.22
CA LEU A 358 20.98 -3.35 13.21
C LEU A 358 20.26 -4.17 14.29
N ASP A 359 20.77 -5.33 14.71
CA ASP A 359 20.18 -6.22 15.73
C ASP A 359 20.43 -5.78 17.18
N SER A 360 21.34 -4.83 17.41
CA SER A 360 21.68 -4.30 18.73
C SER A 360 20.91 -3.02 19.08
N ASP A 361 20.56 -2.85 20.36
CA ASP A 361 19.99 -1.58 20.85
C ASP A 361 21.00 -0.43 20.65
N PRO A 362 20.57 0.71 20.09
CA PRO A 362 21.45 1.83 19.72
C PRO A 362 22.20 2.43 20.92
N GLU A 363 21.71 2.23 22.15
CA GLU A 363 22.31 2.73 23.39
C GLU A 363 23.60 1.99 23.80
N SER A 364 23.97 0.88 23.12
CA SER A 364 25.16 0.09 23.45
C SER A 364 26.45 0.51 22.72
N ASN A 365 26.37 1.47 21.78
CA ASN A 365 27.49 1.84 20.88
C ASN A 365 28.09 3.25 21.11
N THR A 366 27.88 3.87 22.28
CA THR A 366 28.44 5.19 22.63
C THR A 366 29.85 5.16 23.21
N GLU A 367 30.71 4.25 22.77
CA GLU A 367 32.13 4.26 23.12
C GLU A 367 33.03 4.08 21.88
N GLU A 368 32.95 4.98 20.89
CA GLU A 368 34.12 5.26 20.02
C GLU A 368 34.03 6.66 19.37
N SER A 369 34.54 7.64 20.13
CA SER A 369 35.23 8.89 19.73
C SER A 369 35.06 9.46 18.31
N ASP A 370 34.35 10.58 18.21
CA ASP A 370 34.69 11.66 17.27
C ASP A 370 35.27 12.85 18.07
N PRO A 371 36.43 13.40 17.69
CA PRO A 371 37.00 14.58 18.34
C PRO A 371 36.27 15.85 17.89
N ASP A 372 35.80 16.63 18.87
CA ASP A 372 35.24 17.97 18.65
C ASP A 372 36.18 18.85 17.79
N PRO A 373 35.65 19.60 16.81
CA PRO A 373 36.46 20.59 16.10
C PRO A 373 36.67 21.82 17.02
N GLU A 374 37.94 22.11 17.33
CA GLU A 374 38.33 23.31 18.08
C GLU A 374 37.89 24.60 17.36
N PRO A 375 37.41 25.63 18.09
CA PRO A 375 37.04 26.90 17.48
C PRO A 375 38.30 27.73 17.19
N ASN A 376 38.54 27.98 15.91
CA ASN A 376 39.64 28.82 15.44
C ASN A 376 39.47 30.28 15.93
N SER A 377 40.49 30.78 16.63
CA SER A 377 40.65 32.18 17.00
C SER A 377 41.29 32.99 15.86
N GLU A 378 40.96 34.28 15.84
CA GLU A 378 41.65 35.41 15.17
C GLU A 378 41.25 35.75 13.73
N ALA A 379 40.57 36.90 13.58
CA ALA A 379 40.94 37.90 12.58
C ALA A 379 40.49 39.30 13.04
N GLU A 380 41.49 40.13 13.33
CA GLU A 380 41.40 41.56 13.58
C GLU A 380 40.83 42.31 12.35
N ALA A 381 40.05 43.37 12.58
CA ALA A 381 39.73 44.36 11.56
C ALA A 381 39.94 45.76 12.14
N THR A 382 40.94 46.47 11.62
CA THR A 382 41.19 47.89 11.86
C THR A 382 40.89 48.69 10.58
N THR A 383 40.31 49.88 10.78
CA THR A 383 40.21 51.04 9.86
C THR A 383 39.37 50.89 8.58
N ASP A 384 38.74 51.90 7.98
CA ASP A 384 38.26 53.26 8.26
C ASP A 384 37.64 53.71 6.90
N GLY A 385 36.67 54.63 6.89
CA GLY A 385 36.27 55.34 5.65
C GLY A 385 34.81 55.20 5.19
N ALA A 386 33.95 56.07 5.73
CA ALA A 386 32.79 56.63 5.00
C ALA A 386 33.27 57.72 3.99
N PRO A 387 32.42 58.53 3.30
CA PRO A 387 30.95 58.56 3.24
C PRO A 387 30.35 58.88 1.84
N ARG A 388 29.08 58.54 1.60
CA ARG A 388 28.09 59.28 0.76
C ARG A 388 26.70 58.80 1.22
N GLY A 389 25.70 59.57 1.60
CA GLY A 389 25.38 60.98 1.39
C GLY A 389 23.98 61.07 0.77
N ALA A 390 22.96 61.44 1.57
CA ALA A 390 21.63 61.96 1.18
C ALA A 390 20.70 61.00 0.37
N THR A 391 19.38 60.88 0.54
CA THR A 391 18.35 61.78 1.10
C THR A 391 17.03 61.02 1.30
N ARG A 392 16.42 61.22 2.47
CA ARG A 392 14.98 61.29 2.88
C ARG A 392 13.82 60.81 1.96
N GLU A 393 12.99 59.96 2.60
CA GLU A 393 11.51 60.04 2.83
C GLU A 393 10.53 59.94 1.62
N PRO A 394 9.37 59.25 1.77
CA PRO A 394 8.24 59.82 2.54
C PRO A 394 7.43 58.87 3.46
N ASP A 395 6.88 59.50 4.51
CA ASP A 395 5.64 59.23 5.25
C ASP A 395 4.50 58.68 4.36
N ALA A 396 3.76 57.65 4.81
CA ALA A 396 2.49 57.76 5.55
C ALA A 396 1.50 58.70 4.86
N SER A 397 0.28 58.34 4.47
CA SER A 397 -0.79 57.62 5.15
C SER A 397 -2.01 57.69 4.20
N ALA A 398 -2.77 56.61 4.01
CA ALA A 398 -4.10 56.39 4.58
C ALA A 398 -5.28 57.16 3.93
N SER A 399 -6.43 56.47 3.98
CA SER A 399 -7.79 56.84 3.59
C SER A 399 -8.10 56.72 2.09
N ASP A 400 -8.87 55.74 1.63
CA ASP A 400 -10.24 55.30 1.96
C ASP A 400 -11.26 55.82 0.95
N ALA A 401 -12.20 54.92 0.70
CA ALA A 401 -13.56 55.16 0.27
C ALA A 401 -13.81 55.51 -1.21
N ASP A 402 -14.27 54.45 -1.89
CA ASP A 402 -15.68 54.32 -2.27
C ASP A 402 -16.07 54.75 -3.69
N GLY A 403 -16.60 53.75 -4.40
CA GLY A 403 -17.89 53.91 -5.06
C GLY A 403 -17.88 54.46 -6.48
N GLY A 404 -18.11 53.55 -7.43
CA GLY A 404 -19.13 53.84 -8.44
C GLY A 404 -18.77 53.58 -9.90
N ASN A 405 -19.29 52.45 -10.38
CA ASN A 405 -20.14 52.36 -11.57
C ASN A 405 -19.44 52.35 -12.94
N ARG A 406 -19.25 51.14 -13.50
CA ARG A 406 -20.01 50.66 -14.67
C ARG A 406 -19.74 49.18 -14.95
#